data_AF-A0A1Z9U608-F1
#
_entry.id   AF-A0A1Z9U608-F1
#
_cell.length_a   1.000
_cell.length_b   1.000
_cell.length_c   1.000
_cell.angle_alpha   90.00
_cell.angle_beta   90.00
_cell.angle_gamma   90.00
#
_symmetry.space_group_name_H-M   'P 1'
#
loop_
_entity.id
_entity.type
_entity.pdbx_description
1 polymer ?
#
loop_
_entity_poly.entity_id
_entity_poly.type
_entity_poly.pdbx_seq_one_letter_code
_entity_poly.pdbx_strand_id
1 'polypeptide(L)'
;IQVLEARISYLAYSTEIAQAMLRRQQASAVVAARHEIVAGAVGMVELALNQLSTKGIIELDEDKKATMVSNLLVVLCSETDTTPVVNTGTLYQ
;
A
#
# COMPACT_ATOMS: atom_id res chain seq x y z
N ILE A 1 -10.39 14.75 -53.71
CA ILE A 1 -9.67 15.35 -52.55
C ILE A 1 -9.47 14.23 -51.53
N GLN A 2 -8.22 13.83 -51.25
CA GLN A 2 -7.89 12.81 -50.24
C GLN A 2 -7.11 13.50 -49.11
N VAL A 3 -7.56 13.36 -47.87
CA VAL A 3 -6.89 13.91 -46.69
C VAL A 3 -5.85 12.89 -46.20
N LEU A 4 -4.56 13.27 -46.16
CA LEU A 4 -3.46 12.39 -45.75
C LEU A 4 -3.21 12.38 -44.23
N GLU A 5 -3.42 13.49 -43.53
CA GLU A 5 -3.20 13.59 -42.09
C GLU A 5 -4.03 14.75 -41.52
N ALA A 6 -4.60 14.55 -40.32
CA ALA A 6 -5.26 15.60 -39.56
C ALA A 6 -4.68 15.63 -38.14
N ARG A 7 -4.19 16.78 -37.69
CA ARG A 7 -3.71 17.01 -36.32
C ARG A 7 -4.65 17.96 -35.59
N ILE A 8 -4.97 17.62 -34.35
CA ILE A 8 -5.70 18.51 -33.45
C ILE A 8 -4.70 19.54 -32.91
N SER A 9 -4.75 20.77 -33.42
CA SER A 9 -3.82 21.84 -33.02
C SER A 9 -4.18 22.50 -31.69
N TYR A 10 -5.43 22.38 -31.24
CA TYR A 10 -5.89 23.00 -30.00
C TYR A 10 -7.09 22.24 -29.41
N LEU A 11 -6.96 21.77 -28.17
CA LEU A 11 -8.05 21.22 -27.39
C LEU A 11 -8.28 22.17 -26.20
N ALA A 12 -9.26 23.05 -26.34
CA ALA A 12 -9.67 23.95 -25.26
C ALA A 12 -10.42 23.15 -24.20
N TYR A 13 -9.73 22.67 -23.16
CA TYR A 13 -10.41 22.28 -21.93
C TYR A 13 -10.88 23.54 -21.20
N SER A 14 -12.09 23.53 -20.65
CA SER A 14 -12.46 24.55 -19.67
C SER A 14 -11.57 24.39 -18.43
N THR A 15 -11.17 25.51 -17.83
CA THR A 15 -10.27 25.54 -16.67
C THR A 15 -10.77 24.66 -15.53
N GLU A 16 -12.10 24.56 -15.36
CA GLU A 16 -12.76 23.73 -14.36
C GLU A 16 -12.56 22.22 -14.61
N ILE A 17 -12.66 21.78 -15.87
CA ILE A 17 -12.50 20.36 -16.23
C ILE A 17 -11.03 19.94 -16.16
N ALA A 18 -10.11 20.84 -16.54
CA ALA A 18 -8.68 20.59 -16.41
C ALA A 18 -8.26 20.37 -14.94
N GLN A 19 -8.76 21.21 -14.02
CA GLN A 19 -8.49 21.04 -12.58
C GLN A 19 -9.12 19.78 -11.99
N ALA A 20 -10.34 19.42 -12.41
CA ALA A 20 -10.98 18.18 -12.00
C ALA A 20 -10.23 16.94 -12.51
N MET A 21 -9.76 16.97 -13.76
CA MET A 21 -8.92 15.91 -14.33
C MET A 21 -7.59 15.77 -13.61
N LEU A 22 -6.90 16.88 -13.34
CA LEU A 22 -5.63 16.87 -12.61
C LEU A 22 -5.79 16.27 -11.20
N ARG A 23 -6.83 16.67 -10.46
CA ARG A 23 -7.13 16.09 -9.14
C ARG A 23 -7.38 14.59 -9.21
N ARG A 24 -8.12 14.12 -10.23
CA ARG A 24 -8.37 12.69 -10.44
C ARG A 24 -7.09 11.92 -10.77
N GLN A 25 -6.23 12.48 -11.63
CA GLN A 25 -4.94 11.88 -11.98
C GLN A 25 -4.03 11.76 -10.76
N GLN A 26 -3.94 12.82 -9.95
CA GLN A 26 -3.17 12.81 -8.71
C GLN A 26 -3.72 11.79 -7.72
N ALA A 27 -5.04 11.73 -7.51
CA ALA A 27 -5.65 10.72 -6.65
C ALA A 27 -5.31 9.30 -7.12
N SER A 28 -5.37 9.04 -8.43
CA SER A 28 -4.99 7.75 -9.01
C SER A 28 -3.51 7.42 -8.79
N ALA A 29 -2.62 8.41 -8.94
CA ALA A 29 -1.19 8.24 -8.74
C ALA A 29 -0.86 7.95 -7.27
N VAL A 30 -1.53 8.63 -6.33
CA VAL A 30 -1.39 8.39 -4.90
C VAL A 30 -1.83 6.96 -4.55
N VAL A 31 -2.98 6.51 -5.06
CA VAL A 31 -3.45 5.13 -4.83
C VAL A 31 -2.48 4.10 -5.42
N ALA A 32 -1.95 4.34 -6.61
CA ALA A 32 -0.96 3.45 -7.21
C ALA A 32 0.31 3.34 -6.35
N ALA A 33 0.85 4.47 -5.88
CA ALA A 33 2.00 4.48 -4.98
C ALA A 33 1.72 3.74 -3.66
N ARG A 34 0.52 3.93 -3.08
CA ARG A 34 0.11 3.21 -1.87
C ARG A 34 0.03 1.70 -2.09
N HIS A 35 -0.43 1.29 -3.26
CA HIS A 35 -0.50 -0.13 -3.60
C HIS A 35 0.90 -0.77 -3.64
N GLU A 36 1.88 -0.10 -4.24
CA GLU A 36 3.27 -0.59 -4.28
C GLU A 36 3.90 -0.69 -2.88
N ILE A 37 3.66 0.30 -2.01
CA ILE A 37 4.14 0.29 -0.62
C ILE A 37 3.58 -0.93 0.13
N VAL A 38 2.26 -1.15 0.04
CA VAL A 38 1.59 -2.28 0.72
C VAL A 38 2.10 -3.61 0.17
N ALA A 39 2.27 -3.75 -1.14
CA ALA A 39 2.80 -4.97 -1.74
C ALA A 39 4.21 -5.30 -1.22
N GLY A 40 5.09 -4.29 -1.14
CA GLY A 40 6.42 -4.45 -0.55
C GLY A 40 6.36 -4.85 0.93
N ALA A 41 5.51 -4.19 1.71
CA ALA A 41 5.35 -4.48 3.14
C ALA A 41 4.85 -5.91 3.40
N VAL A 42 3.84 -6.38 2.66
CA VAL A 42 3.33 -7.76 2.77
C VAL A 42 4.44 -8.77 2.50
N GLY A 43 5.23 -8.56 1.44
CA GLY A 43 6.36 -9.44 1.13
C GLY A 43 7.44 -9.47 2.22
N MET A 44 7.75 -8.31 2.82
CA MET A 44 8.71 -8.24 3.94
C MET A 44 8.21 -9.01 5.17
N VAL A 45 6.92 -8.90 5.50
CA VAL A 45 6.31 -9.62 6.62
C VAL A 45 6.28 -11.12 6.39
N GLU A 46 5.88 -11.56 5.20
CA GLU A 46 5.86 -12.97 4.82
C GLU A 46 7.27 -13.60 4.94
N LEU A 47 8.29 -12.92 4.40
CA LEU A 47 9.67 -13.37 4.49
C LEU A 47 10.14 -13.48 5.95
N ALA A 48 9.84 -12.47 6.78
CA ALA A 48 10.20 -12.48 8.19
C ALA A 48 9.55 -13.63 8.95
N LEU A 49 8.25 -13.85 8.77
CA LEU A 49 7.52 -14.96 9.41
C LEU A 49 8.06 -16.32 8.99
N ASN A 50 8.31 -16.52 7.70
CA ASN A 50 8.85 -17.76 7.18
C ASN A 50 10.25 -18.05 7.73
N GLN A 51 11.12 -17.03 7.83
CA GLN A 51 12.45 -17.20 8.43
C GLN A 51 12.39 -17.54 9.92
N LEU A 52 11.52 -16.88 10.68
CA LEU A 52 11.36 -17.14 12.12
C LEU A 52 10.79 -18.54 12.38
N SER A 53 9.83 -18.98 11.56
CA SER A 53 9.26 -20.33 11.61
C SER A 53 10.29 -21.40 11.23
N THR A 54 11.06 -21.19 10.16
CA THR A 54 12.13 -22.12 9.72
C THR A 54 13.21 -22.30 10.77
N LYS A 55 13.55 -21.24 11.51
CA LYS A 55 14.53 -21.28 12.59
C LYS A 55 13.96 -21.87 13.90
N GLY A 56 12.67 -22.21 13.94
CA GLY A 56 12.00 -22.71 15.15
C GLY A 56 12.02 -21.72 16.33
N ILE A 57 12.17 -20.41 16.05
CA ILE A 57 12.28 -19.38 17.10
C ILE A 57 10.92 -19.08 17.71
N ILE A 58 9.84 -19.28 16.95
CA ILE A 58 8.47 -19.00 17.35
C ILE A 58 7.52 -20.10 16.87
N GLU A 59 6.58 -20.48 17.73
CA GLU A 59 5.36 -21.19 17.34
C GLU A 59 4.21 -20.19 17.29
N LEU A 60 3.68 -19.98 16.09
CA LEU A 60 2.54 -19.11 15.86
C LEU A 60 1.32 -19.98 15.58
N ASP A 61 0.29 -19.83 16.41
CA ASP A 61 -1.07 -20.20 16.00
C ASP A 61 -1.58 -19.18 14.97
N GLU A 62 -2.66 -19.52 14.27
CA GLU A 62 -3.26 -18.66 13.24
C GLU A 62 -3.66 -17.27 13.79
N ASP A 63 -4.16 -17.21 15.04
CA ASP A 63 -4.59 -15.95 15.67
C ASP A 63 -3.41 -15.01 15.99
N LYS A 64 -2.30 -15.53 16.53
CA LYS A 64 -1.07 -14.76 16.78
C LYS A 64 -0.42 -14.34 15.48
N LYS A 65 -0.46 -15.18 14.45
CA LYS A 65 0.05 -14.86 13.12
C LYS A 65 -0.71 -13.67 12.52
N ALA A 66 -2.04 -13.69 12.54
CA ALA A 66 -2.89 -12.60 12.07
C ALA A 66 -2.60 -11.29 12.84
N THR A 67 -2.47 -11.38 14.17
CA THR A 67 -2.15 -10.23 15.02
C THR A 67 -0.78 -9.63 14.69
N MET A 68 0.23 -10.48 14.51
CA MET A 68 1.59 -10.02 14.20
C MET A 68 1.70 -9.42 12.80
N VAL A 69 1.03 -10.01 11.80
CA VAL A 69 0.93 -9.45 10.45
C VAL A 69 0.28 -8.07 10.49
N SER A 70 -0.83 -7.92 11.21
CA SER A 70 -1.53 -6.64 11.35
C SER A 70 -0.62 -5.56 11.95
N ASN A 71 0.04 -5.88 13.06
CA ASN A 71 0.94 -4.94 13.73
C ASN A 71 2.13 -4.53 12.84
N LEU A 72 2.74 -5.49 12.13
CA LEU A 72 3.85 -5.21 11.24
C LEU A 72 3.43 -4.40 10.01
N LEU A 73 2.26 -4.68 9.43
CA LEU A 73 1.73 -3.91 8.30
C LEU A 73 1.43 -2.47 8.71
N VAL A 74 0.88 -2.24 9.90
CA VAL A 74 0.67 -0.88 10.42
C VAL A 74 1.99 -0.14 10.55
N VAL A 75 3.04 -0.78 11.08
CA VAL A 75 4.36 -0.15 11.22
C VAL A 75 5.02 0.12 9.87
N LEU A 76 4.95 -0.82 8.93
CA LEU A 76 5.63 -0.70 7.63
C LEU A 76 4.91 0.26 6.67
N CYS A 77 3.59 0.37 6.77
CA CYS A 77 2.77 1.19 5.87
C CYS A 77 2.42 2.57 6.45
N SER A 78 2.75 2.84 7.71
CA SER A 78 2.48 4.16 8.31
C SER A 78 3.48 5.21 7.83
N GLU A 79 2.95 6.41 7.55
CA GLU A 79 3.75 7.57 7.10
C GLU A 79 4.31 8.40 8.26
N THR A 80 3.81 8.19 9.46
CA THR A 80 4.27 8.82 10.70
C THR A 80 4.84 7.76 11.64
N ASP A 81 5.77 8.15 12.52
CA ASP A 81 6.35 7.29 13.56
C ASP A 81 5.23 6.60 14.35
N THR A 82 4.96 5.34 14.05
CA THR A 82 3.99 4.53 14.78
C THR A 82 4.62 3.97 16.02
N THR A 83 3.95 4.12 17.15
CA THR A 83 4.16 3.24 18.30
C THR A 83 3.30 1.99 18.09
N PRO A 84 3.86 0.87 17.62
CA PRO A 84 3.09 -0.36 17.55
C PRO A 84 2.60 -0.70 18.95
N VAL A 85 1.30 -0.92 19.10
CA VAL A 85 0.76 -1.54 20.32
C VAL A 85 1.12 -3.03 20.20
N VAL A 86 2.37 -3.35 20.53
CA VAL A 86 2.82 -4.74 20.60
C VAL A 86 2.14 -5.34 21.83
N ASN A 87 1.02 -6.04 21.60
CA ASN A 87 0.29 -6.70 22.68
C ASN A 87 1.06 -7.99 23.06
N THR A 88 2.16 -7.84 23.80
CA THR A 88 3.06 -8.94 24.23
C THR A 88 2.63 -9.63 25.53
N GLY A 89 1.37 -9.54 25.95
CA GLY A 89 0.83 -10.29 27.10
C GLY A 89 -0.35 -9.55 27.72
N THR A 90 -1.46 -10.16 28.10
CA THR A 90 -1.74 -11.55 28.48
C THR A 90 -3.17 -11.89 28.06
N LEU A 91 -3.36 -12.79 27.08
CA LEU A 91 -4.69 -13.25 26.65
C LEU A 91 -5.13 -14.55 27.37
N TYR A 92 -4.66 -14.74 28.60
CA TYR A 92 -5.13 -15.80 29.50
C TYR A 92 -5.29 -15.22 30.91
N GLN A 93 -6.50 -14.78 31.21
CA GLN A 93 -7.11 -14.88 32.53
C GLN A 93 -8.52 -15.44 32.33
#